data_AF-A0A4V4LUJ5-F1
#
_entry.id   AF-A0A4V4LUJ5-F1
#
_cell.length_a   1.000
_cell.length_b   1.000
_cell.length_c   1.000
_cell.angle_alpha   90.00
_cell.angle_beta   90.00
_cell.angle_gamma   90.00
#
_symmetry.space_group_name_H-M   'P 1'
#
loop_
_entity.id
_entity.type
_entity.pdbx_description
1 polymer ?
#
loop_
_entity_poly.entity_id
_entity_poly.type
_entity_poly.pdbx_seq_one_letter_code
_entity_poly.pdbx_strand_id
1 'polypeptide(L)'
;MSVDFNKDYKLGRNERAGIKALHLLWKRVPLDSACENVTDLIAQIQHCKQYEPNGDWNSLEASADSNIRSLVDLENRTLSKQQIVTDMIQDIDEGVEIVKPDNVYRRKLDEVDQAYKDKSSRQKYADSETMANYYSSLWVYIEDNDPEDDDSDIEVGSVRQNFNDPITLGLFENPYTSELCKHSYSYESIKSYLGDRVKRCPYSGCSASISVHNLKEDQRLAKR
;
A
#
# COMPACT_ATOMS: atom_id res chain seq x y z
N MET A 1 -1.82 25.76 30.45
CA MET A 1 -2.14 24.89 31.60
C MET A 1 -1.19 23.72 31.56
N SER A 2 -0.23 23.66 32.48
CA SER A 2 0.69 22.51 32.60
C SER A 2 -0.10 21.37 33.22
N VAL A 3 -0.34 20.30 32.47
CA VAL A 3 -0.93 19.08 33.02
C VAL A 3 0.17 18.44 33.87
N ASP A 4 -0.08 18.34 35.17
CA ASP A 4 0.86 17.72 36.11
C ASP A 4 0.86 16.21 35.88
N PHE A 5 1.76 15.73 35.01
CA PHE A 5 1.91 14.31 34.62
C PHE A 5 2.39 13.41 35.76
N ASN A 6 2.61 13.95 36.97
CA ASN A 6 3.24 13.26 38.09
C ASN A 6 2.26 12.63 39.09
N LYS A 7 0.95 12.73 38.86
CA LYS A 7 -0.03 11.89 39.59
C LYS A 7 -0.04 10.49 38.99
N ASP A 8 -0.13 9.46 39.84
CA ASP A 8 -0.36 8.07 39.46
C ASP A 8 -1.76 7.92 38.84
N TYR A 9 -1.93 8.46 37.63
CA TYR A 9 -3.15 8.32 36.86
C TYR A 9 -3.23 6.91 36.30
N LYS A 10 -4.42 6.33 36.40
CA LYS A 10 -4.71 4.97 36.01
C LYS A 10 -5.75 4.98 34.91
N LEU A 11 -5.52 4.20 33.85
CA LEU A 11 -6.52 3.93 32.83
C LEU A 11 -7.21 2.61 33.15
N GLY A 12 -8.54 2.65 33.21
CA GLY A 12 -9.39 1.48 33.36
C GLY A 12 -10.57 1.53 32.40
N ARG A 13 -11.62 0.77 32.73
CA ARG A 13 -12.79 0.60 31.85
C ARG A 13 -13.55 1.90 31.56
N ASN A 14 -13.49 2.88 32.46
CA ASN A 14 -14.23 4.14 32.32
C ASN A 14 -13.63 5.05 31.24
N GLU A 15 -12.32 4.97 31.02
CA GLU A 15 -11.59 5.81 30.07
C GLU A 15 -11.45 5.18 28.67
N ARG A 16 -11.83 3.91 28.53
CA ARG A 16 -11.74 3.10 27.30
C ARG A 16 -12.32 3.79 26.07
N ALA A 17 -13.44 4.49 26.22
CA ALA A 17 -14.13 5.12 25.09
C ALA A 17 -13.29 6.24 24.45
N GLY A 18 -12.58 7.04 25.25
CA GLY A 18 -11.70 8.10 24.75
C GLY A 18 -10.48 7.56 23.99
N ILE A 19 -9.89 6.48 24.51
CA ILE A 19 -8.74 5.79 23.86
C ILE A 19 -9.16 5.23 22.51
N LYS A 20 -10.33 4.58 22.44
CA LYS A 20 -10.88 4.06 21.18
C LYS A 20 -11.11 5.17 20.16
N ALA A 21 -11.65 6.31 20.57
CA ALA A 21 -11.87 7.45 19.69
C ALA A 21 -10.55 7.99 19.10
N LEU A 22 -9.51 8.14 19.93
CA LEU A 22 -8.18 8.55 19.48
C LEU A 22 -7.54 7.53 18.54
N HIS A 23 -7.65 6.23 18.85
CA HIS A 23 -7.16 5.16 17.99
C HIS A 23 -7.81 5.19 16.59
N LEU A 24 -9.10 5.49 16.51
CA LEU A 24 -9.81 5.65 15.23
C LEU A 24 -9.32 6.85 14.42
N LEU A 25 -8.85 7.93 15.04
CA LEU A 25 -8.26 9.07 14.32
C LEU A 25 -6.93 8.70 13.67
N TRP A 26 -6.09 7.92 14.36
CA TRP A 26 -4.82 7.42 13.79
C TRP A 26 -5.03 6.51 12.57
N LYS A 27 -6.15 5.79 12.51
CA LYS A 27 -6.52 4.96 11.35
C LYS A 27 -6.92 5.76 10.11
N ARG A 28 -7.09 7.08 10.23
CA ARG A 28 -7.53 7.95 9.13
C ARG A 28 -6.39 8.72 8.46
N VAL A 29 -5.14 8.47 8.84
CA VAL A 29 -3.98 9.13 8.22
C VAL A 29 -3.83 8.58 6.79
N PRO A 30 -3.95 9.42 5.73
CA PRO A 30 -4.00 8.97 4.35
C PRO A 30 -2.60 8.76 3.76
N LEU A 31 -1.85 7.79 4.30
CA LEU A 31 -0.50 7.46 3.82
C LEU A 31 -0.53 6.86 2.41
N ASP A 32 -1.56 6.07 2.10
CA ASP A 32 -1.74 5.43 0.78
C ASP A 32 -1.68 6.45 -0.36
N SER A 33 -2.40 7.57 -0.24
CA SER A 33 -2.40 8.62 -1.27
C SER A 33 -1.04 9.30 -1.43
N ALA A 34 -0.23 9.40 -0.37
CA ALA A 34 1.12 9.93 -0.48
C ALA A 34 2.03 8.95 -1.23
N CYS A 35 1.89 7.64 -0.98
CA CYS A 35 2.63 6.59 -1.69
C CYS A 35 2.24 6.52 -3.17
N GLU A 36 0.95 6.66 -3.49
CA GLU A 36 0.44 6.74 -4.86
C GLU A 36 1.09 7.90 -5.62
N ASN A 37 1.17 9.10 -5.02
CA ASN A 37 1.80 10.25 -5.66
C ASN A 37 3.27 10.01 -6.03
N VAL A 38 4.03 9.26 -5.20
CA VAL A 38 5.44 8.93 -5.51
C VAL A 38 5.53 7.88 -6.62
N THR A 39 4.57 6.95 -6.66
CA THR A 39 4.47 5.95 -7.73
C THR A 39 4.12 6.63 -9.07
N ASP A 40 3.22 7.62 -9.07
CA ASP A 40 2.92 8.42 -10.24
C ASP A 40 4.11 9.26 -10.69
N LEU A 41 4.85 9.84 -9.73
CA LEU A 41 6.06 10.61 -10.01
C LEU A 41 7.11 9.76 -10.73
N ILE A 42 7.36 8.53 -10.27
CA ILE A 42 8.34 7.67 -10.93
C ILE A 42 7.88 7.27 -12.35
N ALA A 43 6.58 7.04 -12.54
CA ALA A 43 6.02 6.78 -13.87
C ALA A 43 6.13 7.98 -14.83
N GLN A 44 6.09 9.21 -14.31
CA GLN A 44 6.33 10.45 -15.06
C GLN A 44 7.81 10.65 -15.38
N ILE A 45 8.70 10.42 -14.40
CA ILE A 45 10.16 10.46 -14.57
C ILE A 45 10.56 9.52 -15.71
N GLN A 46 10.08 8.28 -15.65
CA GLN A 46 10.31 7.30 -16.69
C GLN A 46 9.81 7.86 -18.04
N HIS A 47 8.54 8.28 -18.13
CA HIS A 47 7.98 8.86 -19.37
C HIS A 47 8.84 9.99 -19.97
N CYS A 48 9.33 10.94 -19.16
CA CYS A 48 10.14 12.05 -19.65
C CYS A 48 11.53 11.61 -20.12
N LYS A 49 12.11 10.56 -19.52
CA LYS A 49 13.42 10.01 -19.88
C LYS A 49 13.49 9.56 -21.35
N GLN A 50 12.38 9.09 -21.94
CA GLN A 50 12.30 8.77 -23.37
C GLN A 50 12.53 9.98 -24.30
N TYR A 51 12.09 11.17 -23.88
CA TYR A 51 12.13 12.37 -24.73
C TYR A 51 13.35 13.24 -24.46
N GLU A 52 13.93 13.15 -23.26
CA GLU A 52 15.05 13.97 -22.81
C GLU A 52 16.19 13.08 -22.24
N PRO A 53 16.91 12.31 -23.08
CA PRO A 53 17.87 11.31 -22.61
C PRO A 53 19.06 11.88 -21.83
N ASN A 54 19.33 13.19 -21.93
CA ASN A 54 20.43 13.86 -21.23
C ASN A 54 20.02 14.48 -19.88
N GLY A 55 18.79 14.22 -19.41
CA GLY A 55 18.33 14.66 -18.10
C GLY A 55 19.06 13.96 -16.94
N ASP A 56 19.06 14.59 -15.77
CA ASP A 56 19.60 14.01 -14.53
C ASP A 56 18.60 13.04 -13.88
N TRP A 57 18.24 11.99 -14.64
CA TRP A 57 17.20 11.03 -14.24
C TRP A 57 17.60 10.20 -13.03
N ASN A 58 18.88 9.84 -12.93
CA ASN A 58 19.39 9.03 -11.82
C ASN A 58 19.16 9.73 -10.46
N SER A 59 19.36 11.05 -10.41
CA SER A 59 19.10 11.86 -9.21
C SER A 59 17.61 11.93 -8.86
N LEU A 60 16.75 12.05 -9.87
CA LEU A 60 15.30 12.07 -9.69
C LEU A 60 14.76 10.70 -9.25
N GLU A 61 15.22 9.61 -9.86
CA GLU A 61 14.89 8.22 -9.50
C GLU A 61 15.35 7.91 -8.06
N ALA A 62 16.57 8.29 -7.69
CA ALA A 62 17.07 8.14 -6.33
C ALA A 62 16.24 8.95 -5.31
N SER A 63 15.78 10.15 -5.69
CA SER A 63 14.90 10.97 -4.85
C SER A 63 13.52 10.33 -4.66
N ALA A 64 12.95 9.75 -5.73
CA ALA A 64 11.69 9.02 -5.66
C ALA A 64 11.81 7.76 -4.78
N ASP A 65 12.90 6.99 -4.91
CA ASP A 65 13.17 5.79 -4.11
C ASP A 65 13.33 6.15 -2.61
N SER A 66 14.04 7.24 -2.31
CA SER A 66 14.16 7.75 -0.94
C SER A 66 12.81 8.17 -0.35
N ASN A 67 11.98 8.85 -1.15
CA ASN A 67 10.65 9.31 -0.73
C ASN A 67 9.71 8.13 -0.43
N ILE A 68 9.64 7.13 -1.31
CA ILE A 68 8.74 5.98 -1.10
C ILE A 68 9.17 5.17 0.12
N ARG A 69 10.48 4.95 0.33
CA ARG A 69 10.99 4.28 1.53
C ARG A 69 10.63 5.04 2.80
N SER A 70 10.77 6.36 2.78
CA SER A 70 10.41 7.22 3.93
C SER A 70 8.92 7.15 4.26
N LEU A 71 8.06 7.06 3.25
CA LEU A 71 6.61 6.91 3.43
C LEU A 71 6.24 5.52 3.97
N VAL A 72 6.85 4.46 3.45
CA VAL A 72 6.65 3.08 3.95
C VAL A 72 7.17 2.95 5.40
N ASP A 73 8.30 3.57 5.73
CA ASP A 73 8.80 3.65 7.10
C ASP A 73 7.80 4.38 8.02
N LEU A 74 7.21 5.48 7.56
CA LEU A 74 6.20 6.23 8.30
C LEU A 74 4.91 5.41 8.50
N GLU A 75 4.49 4.66 7.49
CA GLU A 75 3.36 3.73 7.54
C GLU A 75 3.57 2.64 8.58
N ASN A 76 4.70 1.94 8.51
CA ASN A 76 5.06 0.89 9.47
C ASN A 76 5.11 1.39 10.92
N ARG A 77 5.67 2.59 11.14
CA ARG A 77 5.68 3.24 12.46
C ARG A 77 4.28 3.62 12.94
N THR A 78 3.40 4.02 12.02
CA THR A 78 2.01 4.35 12.35
C THR A 78 1.23 3.10 12.73
N LEU A 79 1.37 2.01 11.97
CA LEU A 79 0.77 0.71 12.29
C LEU A 79 1.25 0.18 13.66
N SER A 80 2.54 0.32 13.95
CA SER A 80 3.13 -0.05 15.24
C SER A 80 2.50 0.72 16.41
N LYS A 81 2.34 2.05 16.28
CA LYS A 81 1.65 2.88 17.28
C LYS A 81 0.20 2.49 17.46
N GLN A 82 -0.50 2.19 16.36
CA GLN A 82 -1.86 1.71 16.41
C GLN A 82 -1.95 0.38 17.17
N GLN A 83 -1.03 -0.56 16.92
CA GLN A 83 -0.99 -1.85 17.60
C GLN A 83 -0.77 -1.70 19.10
N ILE A 84 0.16 -0.84 19.54
CA ILE A 84 0.39 -0.57 20.97
C ILE A 84 -0.91 -0.11 21.66
N VAL A 85 -1.66 0.78 21.01
CA VAL A 85 -2.94 1.26 21.56
C VAL A 85 -4.01 0.17 21.55
N THR A 86 -4.05 -0.68 20.51
CA THR A 86 -4.94 -1.85 20.46
C THR A 86 -4.68 -2.79 21.62
N ASP A 87 -3.41 -3.11 21.88
CA ASP A 87 -3.02 -3.99 22.99
C ASP A 87 -3.41 -3.38 24.34
N MET A 88 -3.19 -2.07 24.53
CA MET A 88 -3.61 -1.39 25.76
C MET A 88 -5.14 -1.39 25.94
N ILE A 89 -5.92 -1.29 24.86
CA ILE A 89 -7.38 -1.41 24.91
C ILE A 89 -7.76 -2.85 25.32
N GLN A 90 -7.09 -3.85 24.78
CA GLN A 90 -7.32 -5.25 25.13
C GLN A 90 -7.01 -5.51 26.61
N ASP A 91 -5.87 -5.04 27.12
CA ASP A 91 -5.50 -5.14 28.54
C ASP A 91 -6.63 -4.56 29.43
N ILE A 92 -7.16 -3.38 29.09
CA ILE A 92 -8.28 -2.75 29.81
C ILE A 92 -9.56 -3.58 29.75
N ASP A 93 -9.83 -4.24 28.62
CA ASP A 93 -11.02 -5.08 28.42
C ASP A 93 -10.99 -6.32 29.31
N GLU A 94 -9.81 -6.93 29.42
CA GLU A 94 -9.51 -8.06 30.29
C GLU A 94 -9.53 -7.67 31.79
N GLY A 95 -9.63 -6.37 32.09
CA GLY A 95 -9.71 -5.84 33.46
C GLY A 95 -8.36 -5.50 34.07
N VAL A 96 -7.30 -5.44 33.25
CA VAL A 96 -5.98 -4.98 33.68
C VAL A 96 -6.02 -3.47 33.89
N GLU A 97 -5.56 -3.03 35.06
CA GLU A 97 -5.44 -1.61 35.39
C GLU A 97 -4.07 -1.11 34.91
N ILE A 98 -4.05 -0.13 33.99
CA ILE A 98 -2.81 0.42 33.46
C ILE A 98 -2.38 1.63 34.29
N VAL A 99 -1.32 1.46 35.07
CA VAL A 99 -0.71 2.53 35.88
C VAL A 99 0.30 3.30 35.05
N LYS A 100 0.24 4.64 35.08
CA LYS A 100 1.13 5.54 34.29
C LYS A 100 1.11 5.17 32.79
N PRO A 101 -0.05 5.26 32.13
CA PRO A 101 -0.24 4.81 30.75
C PRO A 101 0.68 5.49 29.74
N ASP A 102 1.07 6.76 29.96
CA ASP A 102 2.02 7.48 29.12
C ASP A 102 3.42 6.85 29.17
N ASN A 103 3.90 6.44 30.36
CA ASN A 103 5.17 5.72 30.49
C ASN A 103 5.10 4.34 29.83
N VAL A 104 3.98 3.62 30.00
CA VAL A 104 3.77 2.31 29.37
C VAL A 104 3.79 2.45 27.85
N TYR A 105 3.07 3.44 27.32
CA TYR A 105 3.02 3.72 25.88
C TYR A 105 4.39 4.10 25.33
N ARG A 106 5.09 5.05 25.97
CA ARG A 106 6.44 5.50 25.53
C ARG A 106 7.44 4.36 25.55
N ARG A 107 7.45 3.54 26.60
CA ARG A 107 8.32 2.37 26.69
C ARG A 107 8.04 1.37 25.55
N LYS A 108 6.77 1.01 25.34
CA LYS A 108 6.39 0.12 24.22
C LYS A 108 6.76 0.73 22.86
N LEU A 109 6.61 2.05 22.72
CA LEU A 109 6.97 2.76 21.49
C LEU A 109 8.48 2.73 21.24
N ASP A 110 9.31 2.99 22.25
CA ASP A 110 10.76 2.96 22.14
C ASP A 110 11.26 1.54 21.80
N GLU A 111 10.68 0.51 22.42
CA GLU A 111 10.97 -0.89 22.13
C GLU A 111 10.66 -1.25 20.66
N VAL A 112 9.48 -0.85 20.16
CA VAL A 112 9.07 -1.15 18.78
C VAL A 112 9.83 -0.28 17.76
N ASP A 113 10.07 1.00 18.03
CA ASP A 113 10.84 1.89 17.15
C ASP A 113 12.30 1.38 17.03
N GLN A 114 12.90 0.89 18.12
CA GLN A 114 14.25 0.33 18.08
C GLN A 114 14.27 -1.00 17.31
N ALA A 115 13.35 -1.92 17.61
CA ALA A 115 13.23 -3.18 16.88
C ALA A 115 13.01 -2.96 15.37
N TYR A 116 12.26 -1.92 14.98
CA TYR A 116 12.07 -1.56 13.58
C TYR A 116 13.35 -1.00 12.94
N LYS A 117 14.08 -0.11 13.64
CA LYS A 117 15.34 0.46 13.15
C LYS A 117 16.38 -0.63 12.87
N ASP A 118 16.42 -1.65 13.71
CA ASP A 118 17.36 -2.77 13.62
C ASP A 118 17.02 -3.75 12.48
N LYS A 119 15.85 -3.63 11.84
CA LYS A 119 15.51 -4.41 10.64
C LYS A 119 16.37 -3.99 9.45
N SER A 120 16.85 -4.98 8.69
CA SER A 120 17.44 -4.78 7.37
C SER A 120 16.43 -4.21 6.38
N SER A 121 16.90 -3.59 5.29
CA SER A 121 16.05 -3.12 4.19
C SER A 121 15.14 -4.22 3.65
N ARG A 122 15.65 -5.45 3.49
CA ARG A 122 14.84 -6.59 3.05
C ARG A 122 13.69 -6.87 4.01
N GLN A 123 13.93 -6.88 5.31
CA GLN A 123 12.90 -7.10 6.33
C GLN A 123 11.88 -5.95 6.43
N LYS A 124 12.22 -4.74 5.98
CA LYS A 124 11.31 -3.59 5.96
C LYS A 124 10.43 -3.57 4.70
N TYR A 125 10.99 -3.98 3.56
CA TYR A 125 10.42 -3.66 2.26
C TYR A 125 10.00 -4.88 1.41
N ALA A 126 10.51 -6.09 1.68
CA ALA A 126 10.29 -7.24 0.80
C ALA A 126 8.80 -7.63 0.67
N ASP A 127 8.05 -7.54 1.78
CA ASP A 127 6.62 -7.90 1.82
C ASP A 127 5.70 -6.67 1.68
N SER A 128 6.24 -5.50 1.34
CA SER A 128 5.47 -4.27 1.18
C SER A 128 4.82 -4.21 -0.20
N GLU A 129 3.49 -4.26 -0.24
CA GLU A 129 2.71 -4.07 -1.48
C GLU A 129 3.00 -2.71 -2.12
N THR A 130 3.16 -1.66 -1.31
CA THR A 130 3.57 -0.33 -1.76
C THR A 130 4.91 -0.34 -2.49
N MET A 131 5.93 -1.01 -1.93
CA MET A 131 7.23 -1.15 -2.59
C MET A 131 7.15 -2.01 -3.85
N ALA A 132 6.36 -3.08 -3.82
CA ALA A 132 6.14 -3.92 -5.00
C ALA A 132 5.48 -3.13 -6.15
N ASN A 133 4.49 -2.29 -5.84
CA ASN A 133 3.83 -1.41 -6.81
C ASN A 133 4.77 -0.32 -7.35
N TYR A 134 5.59 0.27 -6.49
CA TYR A 134 6.61 1.25 -6.87
C TYR A 134 7.62 0.64 -7.85
N TYR A 135 8.20 -0.52 -7.53
CA TYR A 135 9.10 -1.20 -8.43
C TYR A 135 8.40 -1.66 -9.71
N SER A 136 7.18 -2.19 -9.65
CA SER A 136 6.44 -2.54 -10.88
C SER A 136 6.35 -1.35 -11.85
N SER A 137 6.18 -0.13 -11.34
CA SER A 137 6.12 1.09 -12.16
C SER A 137 7.47 1.50 -12.75
N LEU A 138 8.58 1.13 -12.12
CA LEU A 138 9.94 1.24 -12.67
C LEU A 138 10.17 0.20 -13.79
N TRP A 139 9.83 -1.07 -13.52
CA TRP A 139 10.13 -2.21 -14.39
C TRP A 139 9.26 -2.27 -15.65
N VAL A 140 7.99 -1.88 -15.59
CA VAL A 140 7.08 -1.80 -16.75
C VAL A 140 7.65 -0.92 -17.87
N TYR A 141 8.51 0.03 -17.54
CA TYR A 141 9.14 0.90 -18.52
C TYR A 141 10.43 0.32 -19.14
N ILE A 142 11.10 -0.61 -18.44
CA ILE A 142 12.32 -1.28 -18.92
C ILE A 142 11.97 -2.34 -19.97
N GLU A 143 10.87 -3.07 -19.81
CA GLU A 143 10.46 -4.09 -20.81
C GLU A 143 10.04 -3.49 -22.18
N ASP A 144 9.70 -2.20 -22.25
CA ASP A 144 9.38 -1.49 -23.51
C ASP A 144 10.63 -0.86 -24.18
N ASN A 145 11.80 -0.82 -23.52
CA ASN A 145 13.06 -0.32 -24.07
C ASN A 145 14.24 -1.15 -23.55
N ASP A 146 14.50 -2.30 -24.17
CA ASP A 146 15.75 -3.04 -23.98
C ASP A 146 16.88 -2.36 -24.80
N PRO A 147 17.98 -1.93 -24.15
CA PRO A 147 19.09 -2.86 -23.96
C PRO A 147 19.66 -2.87 -22.53
N GLU A 148 19.75 -4.08 -21.97
CA GLU A 148 20.71 -4.62 -21.00
C GLU A 148 21.62 -3.60 -20.28
N ASP A 149 21.37 -3.35 -18.99
CA ASP A 149 22.44 -3.09 -18.03
C ASP A 149 22.12 -3.69 -16.65
N ASP A 150 23.10 -4.41 -16.13
CA ASP A 150 23.10 -5.29 -14.98
C ASP A 150 23.55 -4.52 -13.74
N ASP A 151 22.70 -4.47 -12.70
CA ASP A 151 23.06 -4.48 -11.28
C ASP A 151 21.85 -4.04 -10.44
N SER A 152 21.08 -5.00 -9.92
CA SER A 152 20.02 -4.72 -8.93
C SER A 152 19.90 -5.87 -7.95
N ASP A 153 20.50 -5.70 -6.78
CA ASP A 153 20.65 -6.67 -5.67
C ASP A 153 19.34 -6.89 -4.86
N ILE A 154 18.19 -6.88 -5.54
CA ILE A 154 16.90 -7.33 -5.00
C ILE A 154 16.24 -8.23 -6.05
N GLU A 155 16.37 -9.54 -5.87
CA GLU A 155 15.47 -10.52 -6.49
C GLU A 155 14.07 -10.37 -5.87
N VAL A 156 13.28 -9.41 -6.37
CA VAL A 156 11.83 -9.49 -6.27
C VAL A 156 11.43 -10.57 -7.26
N GLY A 157 10.89 -11.70 -6.77
CA GLY A 157 10.33 -12.72 -7.65
C GLY A 157 9.33 -12.06 -8.60
N SER A 158 9.65 -12.02 -9.90
CA SER A 158 8.87 -11.27 -10.89
C SER A 158 7.42 -11.74 -10.87
N VAL A 159 6.52 -10.96 -10.28
CA VAL A 159 5.09 -11.13 -10.54
C VAL A 159 4.88 -10.51 -11.91
N ARG A 160 5.00 -11.32 -12.96
CA ARG A 160 4.64 -10.91 -14.32
C ARG A 160 3.18 -10.48 -14.29
N GLN A 161 2.93 -9.17 -14.31
CA GLN A 161 1.59 -8.64 -14.44
C GLN A 161 1.11 -8.98 -15.86
N ASN A 162 0.04 -9.77 -15.95
CA ASN A 162 -0.50 -10.17 -17.23
C ASN A 162 -1.37 -9.03 -17.76
N PHE A 163 -0.89 -8.30 -18.76
CA PHE A 163 -1.63 -7.23 -19.44
C PHE A 163 -2.63 -7.74 -20.48
N ASN A 164 -2.84 -9.05 -20.54
CA ASN A 164 -3.82 -9.64 -21.45
C ASN A 164 -5.17 -9.79 -20.77
N ASP A 165 -6.19 -9.38 -21.49
CA ASP A 165 -7.58 -9.61 -21.14
C ASP A 165 -7.88 -11.11 -21.12
N PRO A 166 -8.39 -11.66 -20.00
CA PRO A 166 -8.70 -13.08 -19.90
C PRO A 166 -9.82 -13.55 -20.84
N ILE A 167 -10.59 -12.63 -21.44
CA ILE A 167 -11.66 -12.93 -22.40
C ILE A 167 -11.15 -12.91 -23.84
N THR A 168 -10.39 -11.87 -24.22
CA THR A 168 -9.94 -11.69 -25.62
C THR A 168 -8.55 -12.25 -25.87
N LEU A 169 -7.77 -12.49 -24.81
CA LEU A 169 -6.35 -12.85 -24.83
C LEU A 169 -5.45 -11.80 -25.49
N GLY A 170 -5.99 -10.63 -25.85
CA GLY A 170 -5.25 -9.47 -26.32
C GLY A 170 -4.98 -8.49 -25.18
N LEU A 171 -4.22 -7.42 -25.47
CA LEU A 171 -3.95 -6.37 -24.51
C LEU A 171 -5.23 -5.67 -24.04
N PHE A 172 -5.24 -5.19 -22.80
CA PHE A 172 -6.38 -4.46 -22.24
C PHE A 172 -6.69 -3.17 -23.04
N GLU A 173 -7.96 -3.01 -23.40
CA GLU A 173 -8.50 -1.78 -23.96
C GLU A 173 -9.59 -1.23 -23.02
N ASN A 174 -9.38 -0.02 -22.49
CA ASN A 174 -10.24 0.56 -21.45
C ASN A 174 -10.48 -0.44 -20.29
N PRO A 175 -9.45 -0.78 -19.50
CA PRO A 175 -9.54 -1.79 -18.45
C PRO A 175 -10.51 -1.41 -17.34
N TYR A 176 -11.27 -2.40 -16.87
CA TYR A 176 -12.14 -2.31 -15.72
C TYR A 176 -11.86 -3.47 -14.77
N THR A 177 -11.70 -3.15 -13.49
CA THR A 177 -11.41 -4.11 -12.43
C THR A 177 -12.65 -4.35 -11.57
N SER A 178 -12.96 -5.62 -11.31
CA SER A 178 -14.06 -5.97 -10.41
C SER A 178 -13.70 -5.71 -8.96
N GLU A 179 -14.55 -4.99 -8.23
CA GLU A 179 -14.34 -4.76 -6.80
C GLU A 179 -14.45 -6.04 -5.95
N LEU A 180 -15.18 -7.04 -6.46
CA LEU A 180 -15.50 -8.28 -5.74
C LEU A 180 -14.38 -9.33 -5.81
N CYS A 181 -13.68 -9.39 -6.95
CA CYS A 181 -12.67 -10.44 -7.19
C CYS A 181 -11.33 -9.91 -7.70
N LYS A 182 -11.19 -8.59 -7.90
CA LYS A 182 -9.97 -7.92 -8.32
C LYS A 182 -9.39 -8.39 -9.66
N HIS A 183 -10.19 -9.05 -10.48
CA HIS A 183 -9.82 -9.37 -11.87
C HIS A 183 -10.21 -8.23 -12.80
N SER A 184 -9.37 -8.02 -13.81
CA SER A 184 -9.48 -6.92 -14.77
C SER A 184 -9.78 -7.43 -16.17
N TYR A 185 -10.50 -6.61 -16.95
CA TYR A 185 -11.01 -6.94 -18.28
C TYR A 185 -11.05 -5.70 -19.16
N SER A 186 -11.00 -5.86 -20.49
CA SER A 186 -11.32 -4.76 -21.39
C SER A 186 -12.80 -4.42 -21.27
N TYR A 187 -13.16 -3.14 -21.27
CA TYR A 187 -14.55 -2.72 -21.03
C TYR A 187 -15.54 -3.36 -22.01
N GLU A 188 -15.22 -3.36 -23.30
CA GLU A 188 -16.11 -3.90 -24.33
C GLU A 188 -16.27 -5.43 -24.22
N SER A 189 -15.20 -6.14 -23.86
CA SER A 189 -15.23 -7.60 -23.74
C SER A 189 -16.08 -8.05 -22.55
N ILE A 190 -15.90 -7.41 -21.39
CA ILE A 190 -16.66 -7.75 -20.18
C ILE A 190 -18.10 -7.27 -20.26
N LYS A 191 -18.36 -6.11 -20.87
CA LYS A 191 -19.72 -5.61 -21.10
C LYS A 191 -20.51 -6.53 -22.02
N SER A 192 -19.88 -7.01 -23.10
CA SER A 192 -20.48 -8.02 -23.99
C SER A 192 -20.74 -9.35 -23.26
N TYR A 193 -19.78 -9.79 -22.43
CA TYR A 193 -19.94 -11.01 -21.65
C TYR A 193 -21.07 -10.92 -20.62
N LEU A 194 -21.17 -9.84 -19.85
CA LEU A 194 -22.17 -9.68 -18.79
C LEU A 194 -23.56 -9.30 -19.32
N GLY A 195 -23.62 -8.39 -20.31
CA GLY A 195 -24.85 -7.68 -20.66
C GLY A 195 -25.43 -6.99 -19.43
N ASP A 196 -26.76 -7.05 -19.26
CA ASP A 196 -27.46 -6.49 -18.09
C ASP A 196 -27.67 -7.49 -16.94
N ARG A 197 -26.99 -8.65 -16.98
CA ARG A 197 -27.20 -9.74 -16.01
C ARG A 197 -25.98 -9.93 -15.11
N VAL A 198 -26.24 -10.40 -13.89
CA VAL A 198 -25.19 -10.92 -13.01
C VAL A 198 -24.74 -12.29 -13.55
N LYS A 199 -23.44 -12.45 -13.80
CA LYS A 199 -22.86 -13.72 -14.25
C LYS A 199 -21.61 -14.06 -13.43
N ARG A 200 -21.15 -15.30 -13.52
CA ARG A 200 -19.89 -15.71 -12.91
C ARG A 200 -18.72 -14.97 -13.59
N CYS A 201 -17.73 -14.62 -12.81
CA CYS A 201 -16.43 -14.14 -13.24
C CYS A 201 -15.86 -15.05 -14.35
N PRO A 202 -15.48 -14.51 -15.52
CA PRO A 202 -14.93 -15.30 -16.62
C PRO A 202 -13.47 -15.72 -16.39
N TYR A 203 -12.81 -15.18 -15.37
CA TYR A 203 -11.46 -15.62 -14.98
C TYR A 203 -11.47 -17.09 -14.52
N SER A 204 -10.62 -17.90 -15.13
CA SER A 204 -10.53 -19.34 -14.86
C SER A 204 -10.33 -19.63 -13.36
N GLY A 205 -11.25 -20.41 -12.78
CA GLY A 205 -11.20 -20.79 -11.37
C GLY A 205 -11.85 -19.80 -10.39
N CYS A 206 -12.31 -18.63 -10.86
CA CYS A 206 -13.00 -17.68 -9.99
C CYS A 206 -14.50 -18.02 -9.86
N SER A 207 -15.01 -18.06 -8.64
CA SER A 207 -16.43 -18.33 -8.35
C SER A 207 -17.28 -17.08 -8.07
N ALA A 208 -16.68 -15.88 -8.13
CA ALA A 208 -17.38 -14.62 -7.86
C ALA A 208 -18.48 -14.35 -8.90
N SER A 209 -19.60 -13.77 -8.46
CA SER A 209 -20.69 -13.31 -9.34
C SER A 209 -20.58 -11.81 -9.51
N ILE A 210 -20.35 -11.35 -10.74
CA ILE A 210 -20.06 -9.96 -11.06
C ILE A 210 -21.13 -9.38 -12.00
N SER A 211 -21.29 -8.07 -11.95
CA SER A 211 -22.15 -7.29 -12.84
C SER A 211 -21.41 -6.03 -13.29
N VAL A 212 -21.90 -5.37 -14.34
CA VAL A 212 -21.30 -4.12 -14.86
C VAL A 212 -21.20 -3.04 -13.77
N HIS A 213 -22.12 -3.03 -12.79
CA HIS A 213 -22.11 -2.07 -11.69
C HIS A 213 -20.98 -2.30 -10.68
N ASN A 214 -20.38 -3.49 -10.64
CA ASN A 214 -19.29 -3.85 -9.72
C ASN A 214 -17.91 -3.72 -10.37
N LEU A 215 -17.85 -3.12 -11.56
CA LEU A 215 -16.64 -2.85 -12.30
C LEU A 215 -16.28 -1.38 -12.14
N LYS A 216 -15.03 -1.10 -11.79
CA LYS A 216 -14.46 0.24 -11.76
C LYS A 216 -13.40 0.37 -12.83
N GLU A 217 -13.36 1.53 -13.47
CA GLU A 217 -12.32 1.87 -14.41
C GLU A 217 -10.96 1.81 -13.72
N ASP A 218 -9.99 1.14 -14.35
CA ASP A 218 -8.67 0.91 -13.81
C ASP A 218 -7.60 1.35 -14.81
N GLN A 219 -7.46 2.67 -14.95
CA GLN A 219 -6.57 3.29 -15.95
C GLN A 219 -5.10 2.86 -15.81
N ARG A 220 -4.70 2.27 -14.68
CA ARG A 220 -3.35 1.73 -14.47
C ARG A 220 -3.02 0.55 -15.39
N LEU A 221 -4.04 -0.20 -15.81
CA LEU A 221 -3.92 -1.35 -16.70
C LEU A 221 -4.14 -0.99 -18.17
N ALA A 222 -4.41 0.29 -18.46
CA ALA A 222 -4.73 0.72 -19.81
C ALA A 222 -3.42 0.82 -20.56
N LYS A 223 -3.38 0.27 -21.77
CA LYS A 223 -2.23 0.34 -22.64
C LYS A 223 -1.78 1.81 -22.81
N ARG A 224 -0.51 2.10 -22.52
CA ARG A 224 0.19 3.31 -23.00
C ARG A 224 0.48 3.18 -24.49
#